data_AF-A0A8S3DZW9-F1
#
_entry.id   AF-A0A8S3DZW9-F1
#
_cell.length_a   1.000
_cell.length_b   1.000
_cell.length_c   1.000
_cell.angle_alpha   90.00
_cell.angle_beta   90.00
_cell.angle_gamma   90.00
#
_symmetry.space_group_name_H-M   'P 1'
#
loop_
_entity.id
_entity.type
_entity.pdbx_description
1 polymer ?
#
loop_
_entity_poly.entity_id
_entity_poly.type
_entity_poly.pdbx_seq_one_letter_code
_entity_poly.pdbx_strand_id
1 'polypeptide(L)'
;MLISSWYIALISLVVGAIVYIYIWYTGANKEWGEGLKGLPMSVAHVALSHLDDRPTHTKNFRPQILAFIKCIYNENQHRWMIQHEKILDLLSQLKAGKGLVIVATVIQGKYGEKRDIVEQLRHYLKDQMITHKILNGFIDILVADNVYDGINSIMQTSGVGGFRPNTVIFDWPTSWQKYQIDGRIDDTIVSYLDSIRLAENKNFAILL
;
A
#
# COMPACT_ATOMS: atom_id res chain seq x y z
N MET A 1 10.31 41.77 -24.17
CA MET A 1 11.20 42.06 -23.03
C MET A 1 12.62 41.53 -23.23
N LEU A 2 12.82 40.23 -23.51
CA LEU A 2 14.15 39.63 -23.72
C LEU A 2 15.01 40.28 -24.82
N ILE A 3 14.40 40.75 -25.92
CA ILE A 3 15.10 41.40 -27.05
C ILE A 3 15.51 42.86 -26.73
N SER A 4 14.81 43.52 -25.80
CA SER A 4 15.08 44.94 -25.48
C SER A 4 16.08 45.08 -24.33
N SER A 5 15.87 44.35 -23.24
CA SER A 5 16.79 44.32 -22.11
C SER A 5 16.69 42.97 -21.40
N TRP A 6 17.59 42.07 -21.76
CA TRP A 6 17.57 40.69 -21.30
C TRP A 6 17.84 40.57 -19.78
N TYR A 7 18.66 41.46 -19.22
CA TYR A 7 19.01 41.44 -17.79
C TYR A 7 17.85 41.90 -16.91
N ILE A 8 17.12 42.96 -17.27
CA ILE A 8 15.93 43.42 -16.54
C ILE A 8 14.83 42.36 -16.63
N ALA A 9 14.64 41.78 -17.81
CA ALA A 9 13.66 40.71 -18.00
C ALA A 9 13.94 39.49 -17.10
N LEU A 10 15.20 39.11 -16.94
CA LEU A 10 15.59 38.00 -16.06
C LEU A 10 15.34 38.34 -14.59
N ILE A 11 15.68 39.56 -14.15
CA ILE A 11 15.39 40.04 -12.79
C ILE A 11 13.87 40.02 -12.53
N SER A 12 13.06 40.55 -13.44
CA SER A 12 11.60 40.54 -13.30
C SER A 12 11.02 39.12 -13.23
N LEU A 13 11.57 38.18 -14.01
CA LEU A 13 11.16 36.78 -13.98
C LEU A 13 11.50 36.13 -12.62
N VAL A 14 12.70 36.38 -12.09
CA VAL A 14 13.12 35.89 -10.78
C VAL A 14 12.22 36.44 -9.66
N VAL A 15 11.94 37.75 -9.66
CA VAL A 15 11.05 38.36 -8.67
C VAL A 15 9.64 37.76 -8.76
N GLY A 16 9.11 37.59 -9.97
CA GLY A 16 7.82 36.93 -10.19
C GLY A 16 7.80 35.49 -9.67
N ALA A 17 8.85 34.73 -9.91
CA ALA A 17 8.99 33.35 -9.43
C ALA A 17 9.04 33.28 -7.89
N ILE A 18 9.76 34.20 -7.23
CA ILE A 18 9.84 34.27 -5.76
C ILE A 18 8.45 34.55 -5.16
N VAL A 19 7.73 35.53 -5.71
CA VAL A 19 6.36 35.86 -5.26
C VAL A 19 5.42 34.66 -5.46
N TYR A 20 5.51 33.98 -6.61
CA TYR A 20 4.73 32.78 -6.88
C TYR A 20 5.00 31.66 -5.86
N ILE A 21 6.28 31.35 -5.61
CA ILE A 21 6.69 30.32 -4.63
C ILE A 21 6.18 30.70 -3.23
N TYR A 22 6.26 31.98 -2.86
CA TYR A 22 5.77 32.46 -1.57
C TYR A 22 4.26 32.25 -1.41
N ILE A 23 3.45 32.67 -2.40
CA ILE A 23 1.99 32.47 -2.37
C ILE A 23 1.65 30.99 -2.25
N TRP A 24 2.33 30.14 -3.03
CA TRP A 24 2.10 28.70 -3.03
C TRP A 24 2.43 28.06 -1.68
N TYR A 25 3.56 28.45 -1.06
CA TYR A 25 3.94 28.02 0.29
C TYR A 25 2.94 28.46 1.36
N THR A 26 2.53 29.73 1.35
CA THR A 26 1.56 30.25 2.33
C THR A 26 0.20 29.60 2.17
N GLY A 27 -0.23 29.30 0.95
CA GLY A 27 -1.45 28.52 0.67
C GLY A 27 -1.38 27.13 1.29
N ALA A 28 -0.33 26.36 1.02
CA ALA A 28 -0.15 25.02 1.58
C ALA A 28 -0.03 25.01 3.11
N ASN A 29 0.63 26.02 3.70
CA ASN A 29 0.73 26.16 5.15
C ASN A 29 -0.64 26.44 5.79
N LYS A 30 -1.52 27.20 5.11
CA LYS A 30 -2.88 27.49 5.59
C LYS A 30 -3.79 26.27 5.49
N GLU A 31 -3.67 25.50 4.41
CA GLU A 31 -4.50 24.30 4.19
C GLU A 31 -4.11 23.13 5.12
N TRP A 32 -2.80 22.89 5.30
CA TRP A 32 -2.30 21.68 5.94
C TRP A 32 -1.54 21.92 7.25
N GLY A 33 -1.31 23.17 7.66
CA GLY A 33 -0.64 23.52 8.91
C GLY A 33 0.90 23.34 8.91
N GLU A 34 1.48 22.73 7.88
CA GLU A 34 2.93 22.56 7.71
C GLU A 34 3.33 22.90 6.26
N GLY A 35 3.87 24.09 6.00
CA GLY A 35 4.08 24.61 4.64
C GLY A 35 4.82 23.66 3.69
N LEU A 36 6.01 23.14 4.04
CA LEU A 36 6.80 22.27 3.15
C LEU A 36 6.20 20.86 2.97
N LYS A 37 5.55 20.32 4.00
CA LYS A 37 4.90 18.99 3.94
C LYS A 37 3.50 19.06 3.31
N GLY A 38 2.86 20.22 3.34
CA GLY A 38 1.56 20.46 2.70
C GLY A 38 1.64 20.47 1.18
N LEU A 39 2.78 20.87 0.60
CA LEU A 39 2.98 20.89 -0.86
C LEU A 39 2.75 19.52 -1.53
N PRO A 40 3.44 18.43 -1.13
CA PRO A 40 3.21 17.12 -1.73
C PRO A 40 1.79 16.61 -1.48
N MET A 41 1.17 16.97 -0.35
CA MET A 41 -0.22 16.59 -0.05
C MET A 41 -1.21 17.27 -1.00
N SER A 42 -1.08 18.56 -1.26
CA SER A 42 -1.93 19.27 -2.24
C SER A 42 -1.73 18.70 -3.65
N VAL A 43 -0.48 18.40 -4.05
CA VAL A 43 -0.20 17.76 -5.36
C VAL A 43 -0.83 16.38 -5.45
N ALA A 44 -0.70 15.55 -4.40
CA ALA A 44 -1.29 14.22 -4.36
C ALA A 44 -2.82 14.28 -4.41
N HIS A 45 -3.45 15.19 -3.65
CA HIS A 45 -4.89 15.37 -3.66
C HIS A 45 -5.41 15.74 -5.06
N VAL A 46 -4.77 16.70 -5.72
CA VAL A 46 -5.14 17.09 -7.10
C VAL A 46 -4.89 15.94 -8.08
N ALA A 47 -3.77 15.22 -7.96
CA ALA A 47 -3.48 14.09 -8.85
C ALA A 47 -4.51 12.95 -8.69
N LEU A 48 -4.89 12.63 -7.45
CA LEU A 48 -5.87 11.59 -7.14
C LEU A 48 -7.29 11.99 -7.55
N SER A 49 -7.68 13.27 -7.43
CA SER A 49 -9.01 13.73 -7.81
C SER A 49 -9.23 13.74 -9.33
N HIS A 50 -8.16 13.90 -10.11
CA HIS A 50 -8.20 13.79 -11.57
C HIS A 50 -8.04 12.35 -12.07
N LEU A 51 -7.76 11.39 -11.19
CA LEU A 51 -7.64 10.00 -11.57
C LEU A 51 -9.04 9.40 -11.79
N ASP A 52 -9.34 9.09 -13.04
CA ASP A 52 -10.64 8.53 -13.44
C ASP A 52 -10.80 7.10 -12.90
N ASP A 53 -11.96 6.78 -12.32
CA ASP A 53 -12.25 5.44 -11.76
C ASP A 53 -12.85 4.47 -12.79
N ARG A 54 -12.72 4.80 -14.08
CA ARG A 54 -13.22 3.95 -15.17
C ARG A 54 -12.51 2.59 -15.18
N PRO A 55 -13.23 1.51 -15.50
CA PRO A 55 -12.62 0.20 -15.65
C PRO A 55 -11.52 0.27 -16.71
N THR A 56 -10.34 -0.25 -16.38
CA THR A 56 -9.23 -0.29 -17.32
C THR A 56 -9.62 -1.15 -18.52
N HIS A 57 -9.43 -0.62 -19.73
CA HIS A 57 -9.65 -1.42 -20.94
C HIS A 57 -8.69 -2.62 -20.91
N THR A 58 -9.17 -3.81 -21.29
CA THR A 58 -8.40 -5.08 -21.20
C THR A 58 -7.00 -5.00 -21.82
N LYS A 59 -6.85 -4.29 -22.94
CA LYS A 59 -5.57 -4.04 -23.63
C LYS A 59 -4.52 -3.24 -22.82
N ASN A 60 -4.96 -2.42 -21.86
CA ASN A 60 -4.10 -1.51 -21.09
C ASN A 60 -3.99 -1.91 -19.61
N PHE A 61 -4.30 -3.16 -19.28
CA PHE A 61 -4.20 -3.64 -17.91
C PHE A 61 -2.76 -3.47 -17.38
N ARG A 62 -2.66 -2.82 -16.22
CA ARG A 62 -1.43 -2.71 -15.42
C ARG A 62 -1.74 -3.27 -14.03
N PRO A 63 -1.02 -4.30 -13.57
CA PRO A 63 -1.27 -4.87 -12.26
C PRO A 63 -0.94 -3.81 -11.21
N GLN A 64 -1.85 -3.55 -10.28
CA GLN A 64 -1.70 -2.75 -9.06
C GLN A 64 -1.91 -3.71 -7.90
N ILE A 65 -0.85 -3.96 -7.13
CA ILE A 65 -0.76 -5.17 -6.33
C ILE A 65 -1.13 -4.88 -4.87
N LEU A 66 -2.02 -5.71 -4.32
CA LEU A 66 -2.28 -5.87 -2.91
C LEU A 66 -1.74 -7.24 -2.49
N ALA A 67 -0.64 -7.27 -1.73
CA ALA A 67 0.00 -8.50 -1.31
C ALA A 67 -0.33 -8.78 0.16
N PHE A 68 -1.02 -9.88 0.43
CA PHE A 68 -1.28 -10.32 1.79
C PHE A 68 -0.09 -11.14 2.30
N ILE A 69 0.55 -10.64 3.35
CA ILE A 69 1.72 -11.28 3.95
C ILE A 69 1.38 -11.68 5.38
N LYS A 70 1.64 -12.96 5.69
CA LYS A 70 1.50 -13.49 7.04
C LYS A 70 2.78 -13.24 7.83
N CYS A 71 2.65 -12.45 8.89
CA CYS A 71 3.72 -12.17 9.84
C CYS A 71 3.50 -13.01 11.11
N ILE A 72 4.56 -13.64 11.58
CA ILE A 72 4.56 -14.47 12.79
C ILE A 72 5.52 -13.82 13.78
N TYR A 73 5.09 -13.68 15.03
CA TYR A 73 5.97 -13.25 16.10
C TYR A 73 6.73 -14.46 16.64
N ASN A 74 8.06 -14.45 16.55
CA ASN A 74 8.90 -15.50 17.11
C ASN A 74 9.31 -15.09 18.53
N GLU A 75 8.70 -15.71 19.53
CA GLU A 75 8.96 -15.46 20.95
C GLU A 75 10.43 -15.75 21.32
N ASN A 76 11.02 -16.81 20.78
CA ASN A 76 12.40 -17.18 21.10
C ASN A 76 13.41 -16.12 20.66
N GLN A 77 13.16 -15.49 19.51
CA GLN A 77 14.05 -14.50 18.93
C GLN A 77 13.58 -13.06 19.17
N HIS A 78 12.47 -12.88 19.89
CA HIS A 78 11.81 -11.60 20.18
C HIS A 78 11.68 -10.71 18.93
N ARG A 79 11.32 -11.32 17.79
CA ARG A 79 11.26 -10.61 16.50
C ARG A 79 10.08 -11.07 15.66
N TRP A 80 9.59 -10.14 14.85
CA TRP A 80 8.68 -10.46 13.76
C TRP A 80 9.44 -11.16 12.64
N MET A 81 8.79 -12.13 12.02
CA MET A 81 9.28 -12.86 10.86
C MET A 81 8.14 -13.01 9.85
N ILE A 82 8.46 -12.83 8.58
CA ILE A 82 7.53 -13.12 7.49
C ILE A 82 7.58 -14.61 7.21
N GLN A 83 6.42 -15.28 7.13
CA GLN A 83 6.37 -16.72 6.92
C GLN A 83 7.08 -17.12 5.61
N HIS A 84 6.86 -16.37 4.53
CA HIS A 84 7.51 -16.60 3.24
C HIS A 84 8.13 -15.30 2.70
N GLU A 85 9.36 -14.98 3.11
CA GLU A 85 10.08 -13.76 2.74
C GLU A 85 10.23 -13.57 1.21
N LYS A 86 10.35 -14.68 0.46
CA LYS A 86 10.51 -14.67 -1.01
C LYS A 86 9.37 -13.97 -1.77
N ILE A 87 8.20 -13.80 -1.14
CA ILE A 87 7.11 -13.04 -1.75
C ILE A 87 7.50 -11.57 -1.96
N LEU A 88 8.32 -11.00 -1.09
CA LEU A 88 8.81 -9.63 -1.22
C LEU A 88 9.80 -9.50 -2.39
N ASP A 89 10.68 -10.49 -2.58
CA ASP A 89 11.56 -10.54 -3.74
C ASP A 89 10.78 -10.66 -5.05
N LEU A 90 9.74 -11.51 -5.07
CA LEU A 90 8.85 -11.65 -6.21
C LEU A 90 8.14 -10.32 -6.54
N LEU A 91 7.61 -9.64 -5.52
CA LEU A 91 6.98 -8.32 -5.68
C LEU A 91 7.95 -7.29 -6.27
N SER A 92 9.17 -7.26 -5.75
CA SER A 92 10.24 -6.38 -6.22
C SER A 92 10.54 -6.60 -7.70
N GLN A 93 10.66 -7.86 -8.12
CA GLN A 93 10.92 -8.24 -9.51
C GLN A 93 9.72 -7.95 -10.43
N LEU A 94 8.51 -8.27 -9.99
CA LEU A 94 7.28 -8.09 -10.77
C LEU A 94 6.99 -6.62 -11.06
N LYS A 95 7.35 -5.73 -10.12
CA LYS A 95 7.05 -4.30 -10.20
C LYS A 95 8.22 -3.47 -10.67
N ALA A 96 9.46 -3.92 -10.48
CA ALA A 96 10.68 -3.20 -10.83
C ALA A 96 10.64 -1.72 -10.39
N GLY A 97 10.09 -1.46 -9.19
CA GLY A 97 9.94 -0.12 -8.60
C GLY A 97 8.82 0.77 -9.16
N LYS A 98 7.95 0.27 -10.04
CA LYS A 98 6.88 1.05 -10.70
C LYS A 98 5.48 0.58 -10.32
N GLY A 99 4.55 1.54 -10.24
CA GLY A 99 3.15 1.29 -9.92
C GLY A 99 2.90 1.05 -8.43
N LEU A 100 1.64 0.81 -8.10
CA LEU A 100 1.16 0.63 -6.74
C LEU A 100 1.46 -0.79 -6.24
N VAL A 101 2.10 -0.87 -5.08
CA VAL A 101 2.23 -2.08 -4.27
C VAL A 101 1.77 -1.74 -2.86
N ILE A 102 0.80 -2.47 -2.34
CA ILE A 102 0.35 -2.39 -0.95
C ILE A 102 0.66 -3.73 -0.32
N VAL A 103 1.51 -3.73 0.69
CA VAL A 103 1.78 -4.89 1.55
C VAL A 103 0.80 -4.84 2.71
N ALA A 104 -0.09 -5.83 2.76
CA ALA A 104 -1.15 -5.90 3.75
C ALA A 104 -0.92 -7.05 4.72
N THR A 105 -1.22 -6.83 5.99
CA THR A 105 -1.26 -7.89 7.00
C THR A 105 -2.42 -7.70 7.96
N VAL A 106 -3.00 -8.81 8.42
CA VAL A 106 -4.14 -8.81 9.33
C VAL A 106 -3.71 -9.46 10.64
N ILE A 107 -3.88 -8.73 11.74
CA ILE A 107 -3.60 -9.22 13.08
C ILE A 107 -4.93 -9.54 13.75
N GLN A 108 -5.08 -10.78 14.21
CA GLN A 108 -6.30 -11.19 14.90
C GLN A 108 -6.38 -10.57 16.30
N GLY A 109 -7.46 -9.89 16.67
CA GLY A 109 -7.71 -9.38 18.03
C GLY A 109 -8.35 -7.98 18.07
N LYS A 110 -8.25 -7.31 19.22
CA LYS A 110 -8.78 -5.95 19.43
C LYS A 110 -7.70 -4.88 19.24
N TYR A 111 -8.03 -3.82 18.51
CA TYR A 111 -7.07 -2.76 18.19
C TYR A 111 -6.49 -2.07 19.44
N GLY A 112 -7.30 -1.82 20.47
CA GLY A 112 -6.86 -1.12 21.68
C GLY A 112 -5.70 -1.80 22.42
N GLU A 113 -5.66 -3.13 22.41
CA GLU A 113 -4.62 -3.93 23.06
C GLU A 113 -3.38 -4.12 22.18
N LYS A 114 -3.55 -4.04 20.85
CA LYS A 114 -2.52 -4.37 19.86
C LYS A 114 -1.89 -3.17 19.17
N ARG A 115 -2.19 -1.94 19.61
CA ARG A 115 -1.67 -0.72 19.01
C ARG A 115 -0.14 -0.71 18.92
N ASP A 116 0.54 -1.03 20.02
CA ASP A 116 2.01 -1.03 20.06
C ASP A 116 2.61 -2.11 19.15
N ILE A 117 1.93 -3.26 19.09
CA ILE A 117 2.28 -4.36 18.19
C ILE A 117 2.16 -3.94 16.72
N VAL A 118 1.09 -3.21 16.37
CA VAL A 118 0.87 -2.70 15.01
C VAL A 118 1.98 -1.74 14.61
N GLU A 119 2.38 -0.82 15.48
CA GLU A 119 3.47 0.12 15.16
C GLU A 119 4.82 -0.61 15.01
N GLN A 120 5.14 -1.55 15.90
CA GLN A 120 6.35 -2.37 15.78
C GLN A 120 6.37 -3.17 14.48
N LEU A 121 5.25 -3.80 14.12
CA LEU A 121 5.12 -4.56 12.88
C LEU A 121 5.22 -3.64 11.66
N ARG A 122 4.66 -2.43 11.71
CA ARG A 122 4.78 -1.43 10.65
C ARG A 122 6.23 -1.03 10.41
N HIS A 123 6.99 -0.77 11.48
CA HIS A 123 8.41 -0.47 11.37
C HIS A 123 9.19 -1.65 10.76
N TYR A 124 8.95 -2.86 11.26
CA TYR A 124 9.58 -4.07 10.72
C TYR A 124 9.27 -4.27 9.23
N LEU A 125 8.01 -4.18 8.82
CA LEU A 125 7.62 -4.31 7.40
C LEU A 125 8.26 -3.24 6.52
N LYS A 126 8.39 -2.02 7.03
CA LYS A 126 9.07 -0.94 6.31
C LYS A 126 10.54 -1.26 6.06
N ASP A 127 11.24 -1.79 7.06
CA ASP A 127 12.63 -2.21 6.93
C ASP A 127 12.79 -3.39 5.95
N GLN A 128 11.85 -4.34 5.97
CA GLN A 128 11.83 -5.45 5.01
C GLN A 128 11.59 -4.96 3.57
N MET A 129 10.67 -4.02 3.37
CA MET A 129 10.43 -3.44 2.04
C MET A 129 11.66 -2.72 1.48
N ILE A 130 12.40 -2.01 2.33
CA ILE A 130 13.67 -1.37 1.93
C ILE A 130 14.71 -2.43 1.58
N THR A 131 14.85 -3.47 2.41
CA THR A 131 15.79 -4.59 2.19
C THR A 131 15.55 -5.29 0.86
N HIS A 132 14.29 -5.58 0.53
CA HIS A 132 13.88 -6.23 -0.71
C HIS A 132 13.72 -5.26 -1.90
N LYS A 133 14.16 -4.00 -1.77
CA LYS A 133 14.15 -2.97 -2.83
C LYS A 133 12.74 -2.63 -3.36
N ILE A 134 11.71 -2.75 -2.53
CA ILE A 134 10.36 -2.26 -2.83
C ILE A 134 10.31 -0.78 -2.50
N LEU A 135 10.83 0.04 -3.41
CA LEU A 135 11.09 1.48 -3.16
C LEU A 135 9.83 2.34 -3.01
N ASN A 136 8.70 1.95 -3.62
CA ASN A 136 7.49 2.77 -3.75
C ASN A 136 6.22 2.03 -3.29
N GLY A 137 6.32 1.21 -2.24
CA GLY A 137 5.16 0.48 -1.70
C GLY A 137 4.58 1.11 -0.44
N PHE A 138 3.32 0.79 -0.17
CA PHE A 138 2.60 1.17 1.05
C PHE A 138 2.41 -0.05 1.95
N ILE A 139 2.20 0.20 3.25
CA ILE A 139 1.93 -0.85 4.24
C ILE A 139 0.54 -0.60 4.81
N ASP A 140 -0.30 -1.62 4.80
CA ASP A 140 -1.62 -1.62 5.40
C ASP A 140 -1.69 -2.71 6.48
N ILE A 141 -2.03 -2.34 7.71
CA ILE A 141 -2.11 -3.27 8.83
C ILE A 141 -3.47 -3.10 9.47
N LEU A 142 -4.26 -4.16 9.42
CA LEU A 142 -5.59 -4.18 10.03
C LEU A 142 -5.61 -5.11 11.22
N VAL A 143 -6.28 -4.67 12.29
CA VAL A 143 -6.57 -5.51 13.45
C VAL A 143 -8.06 -5.86 13.40
N ALA A 144 -8.38 -7.15 13.37
CA ALA A 144 -9.76 -7.65 13.24
C ALA A 144 -9.97 -8.90 14.11
N ASP A 145 -11.19 -9.16 14.54
CA ASP A 145 -11.49 -10.35 15.37
C ASP A 145 -11.30 -11.67 14.58
N ASN A 146 -11.51 -11.62 13.27
CA ASN A 146 -11.31 -12.72 12.35
C ASN A 146 -10.40 -12.28 11.20
N VAL A 147 -9.49 -13.17 10.79
CA VAL A 147 -8.55 -12.93 9.69
C VAL A 147 -9.29 -12.76 8.37
N TYR A 148 -10.34 -13.56 8.12
CA TYR A 148 -11.14 -13.46 6.90
C TYR A 148 -11.82 -12.10 6.78
N ASP A 149 -12.50 -11.64 7.83
CA ASP A 149 -13.19 -10.34 7.83
C ASP A 149 -12.19 -9.18 7.69
N GLY A 150 -10.99 -9.33 8.24
CA GLY A 150 -9.91 -8.38 8.04
C GLY A 150 -9.42 -8.34 6.59
N ILE A 151 -9.15 -9.49 5.96
CA ILE A 151 -8.78 -9.57 4.54
C ILE A 151 -9.88 -8.96 3.68
N ASN A 152 -11.14 -9.26 4.00
CA ASN A 152 -12.29 -8.73 3.32
C ASN A 152 -12.35 -7.20 3.39
N SER A 153 -12.18 -6.66 4.59
CA SER A 153 -12.16 -5.21 4.82
C SER A 153 -11.04 -4.54 4.04
N ILE A 154 -9.79 -5.00 4.18
CA ILE A 154 -8.64 -4.45 3.44
C ILE A 154 -8.91 -4.52 1.94
N MET A 155 -9.30 -5.68 1.42
CA MET A 155 -9.49 -5.84 -0.01
C MET A 155 -10.58 -4.93 -0.55
N GLN A 156 -11.62 -4.63 0.24
CA GLN A 156 -12.68 -3.68 -0.10
C GLN A 156 -12.22 -2.21 -0.03
N THR A 157 -11.50 -1.83 1.02
CA THR A 157 -11.23 -0.43 1.37
C THR A 157 -9.85 0.08 0.96
N SER A 158 -8.91 -0.78 0.55
CA SER A 158 -7.57 -0.33 0.17
C SER A 158 -7.59 0.52 -1.12
N GLY A 159 -6.86 1.63 -1.07
CA GLY A 159 -6.75 2.59 -2.17
C GLY A 159 -7.58 3.86 -1.96
N VAL A 160 -7.44 4.83 -2.87
CA VAL A 160 -8.19 6.10 -2.84
C VAL A 160 -8.62 6.46 -4.26
N GLY A 161 -9.94 6.57 -4.49
CA GLY A 161 -10.49 6.84 -5.82
C GLY A 161 -10.05 5.80 -6.86
N GLY A 162 -9.60 6.25 -8.03
CA GLY A 162 -9.05 5.36 -9.04
C GLY A 162 -7.67 4.77 -8.68
N PHE A 163 -6.99 5.28 -7.65
CA PHE A 163 -5.69 4.77 -7.19
C PHE A 163 -5.91 3.60 -6.22
N ARG A 164 -6.32 2.47 -6.77
CA ARG A 164 -6.67 1.26 -6.03
C ARG A 164 -5.96 0.03 -6.58
N PRO A 165 -5.70 -0.99 -5.74
CA PRO A 165 -5.19 -2.26 -6.22
C PRO A 165 -6.25 -2.95 -7.11
N ASN A 166 -5.79 -3.75 -8.06
CA ASN A 166 -6.61 -4.57 -8.96
C ASN A 166 -6.09 -6.01 -9.08
N THR A 167 -4.97 -6.33 -8.42
CA THR A 167 -4.35 -7.64 -8.38
C THR A 167 -4.08 -7.99 -6.93
N VAL A 168 -4.52 -9.15 -6.47
CA VAL A 168 -4.21 -9.66 -5.13
C VAL A 168 -3.17 -10.77 -5.24
N ILE A 169 -2.20 -10.75 -4.33
CA ILE A 169 -1.28 -11.88 -4.12
C ILE A 169 -1.60 -12.49 -2.77
N PHE A 170 -1.86 -13.79 -2.77
CA PHE A 170 -1.96 -14.59 -1.57
C PHE A 170 -0.80 -15.57 -1.50
N ASP A 171 -0.40 -15.87 -0.29
CA ASP A 171 0.60 -16.88 0.02
C ASP A 171 -0.06 -18.27 0.12
N TRP A 172 0.58 -19.31 -0.41
CA TRP A 172 0.02 -20.65 -0.40
C TRP A 172 0.04 -21.25 1.01
N PRO A 173 -1.08 -21.78 1.53
CA PRO A 173 -1.14 -22.34 2.88
C PRO A 173 -0.47 -23.72 2.93
N THR A 174 0.85 -23.79 2.98
CA THR A 174 1.64 -25.05 2.92
C THR A 174 1.26 -26.12 3.95
N SER A 175 0.73 -25.73 5.11
CA SER A 175 0.35 -26.66 6.18
C SER A 175 -1.03 -27.30 6.00
N TRP A 176 -1.77 -26.99 4.93
CA TRP A 176 -3.17 -27.41 4.75
C TRP A 176 -3.39 -28.94 4.87
N GLN A 177 -2.45 -29.75 4.39
CA GLN A 177 -2.58 -31.22 4.42
C GLN A 177 -2.39 -31.83 5.80
N LYS A 178 -1.61 -31.17 6.68
CA LYS A 178 -1.30 -31.72 8.01
C LYS A 178 -2.51 -31.71 8.92
N TYR A 179 -3.41 -30.78 8.69
CA TYR A 179 -4.56 -30.57 9.55
C TYR A 179 -5.77 -31.45 9.19
N GLN A 180 -5.82 -31.96 7.95
CA GLN A 180 -6.78 -32.99 7.53
C GLN A 180 -6.65 -34.30 8.33
N ILE A 181 -5.49 -34.53 8.96
CA ILE A 181 -5.19 -35.72 9.77
C ILE A 181 -5.86 -35.65 11.17
N ASP A 182 -6.17 -34.43 11.67
CA ASP A 182 -6.79 -34.22 12.99
C ASP A 182 -8.34 -34.22 12.98
N GLY A 183 -8.97 -34.55 11.84
CA GLY A 183 -10.42 -34.79 11.75
C GLY A 183 -11.32 -33.56 11.89
N ARG A 184 -10.76 -32.34 11.96
CA ARG A 184 -11.49 -31.07 11.84
C ARG A 184 -11.29 -30.52 10.43
N ILE A 185 -12.36 -30.08 9.78
CA ILE A 185 -12.24 -29.27 8.56
C ILE A 185 -11.63 -27.94 9.00
N ASP A 186 -10.44 -27.61 8.51
CA ASP A 186 -9.74 -26.43 8.99
C ASP A 186 -10.35 -25.13 8.47
N ASP A 187 -10.73 -24.29 9.43
CA ASP A 187 -11.13 -22.90 9.21
C ASP A 187 -10.07 -22.13 8.41
N THR A 188 -8.80 -22.54 8.43
CA THR A 188 -7.71 -21.89 7.68
C THR A 188 -7.80 -22.11 6.17
N ILE A 189 -8.13 -23.32 5.70
CA ILE A 189 -8.28 -23.60 4.26
C ILE A 189 -9.58 -22.99 3.75
N VAL A 190 -10.65 -23.10 4.55
CA VAL A 190 -11.95 -22.52 4.22
C VAL A 190 -11.83 -21.00 4.09
N SER A 191 -11.19 -20.33 5.06
CA SER A 191 -10.95 -18.88 4.99
C SER A 191 -10.06 -18.46 3.81
N TYR A 192 -9.09 -19.29 3.40
CA TYR A 192 -8.28 -19.06 2.21
C TYR A 192 -9.07 -19.22 0.91
N LEU A 193 -9.90 -20.24 0.80
CA LEU A 193 -10.77 -20.43 -0.38
C LEU A 193 -11.83 -19.32 -0.46
N ASP A 194 -12.38 -18.91 0.68
CA ASP A 194 -13.33 -17.82 0.73
C ASP A 194 -12.67 -16.47 0.45
N SER A 195 -11.39 -16.27 0.79
CA SER A 195 -10.65 -15.05 0.40
C SER A 195 -10.35 -15.02 -1.10
N ILE A 196 -10.11 -16.17 -1.74
CA ILE A 196 -10.01 -16.28 -3.21
C ILE A 196 -11.35 -15.93 -3.86
N ARG A 197 -12.46 -16.52 -3.38
CA ARG A 197 -13.81 -16.21 -3.88
C ARG A 197 -14.16 -14.73 -3.73
N LEU A 198 -13.74 -14.13 -2.62
CA LEU A 198 -13.89 -12.71 -2.39
C LEU A 198 -13.16 -11.89 -3.46
N ALA A 199 -11.90 -12.24 -3.75
CA ALA A 199 -11.08 -11.56 -4.76
C ALA A 199 -11.71 -11.67 -6.15
N GLU A 200 -12.23 -12.84 -6.50
CA GLU A 200 -12.97 -13.07 -7.74
C GLU A 200 -14.23 -12.18 -7.81
N ASN A 201 -15.05 -12.15 -6.75
CA ASN A 201 -16.27 -11.33 -6.69
C ASN A 201 -15.99 -9.83 -6.87
N LYS A 202 -14.81 -9.36 -6.45
CA LYS A 202 -14.39 -7.97 -6.61
C LYS A 202 -13.64 -7.72 -7.93
N ASN A 203 -13.61 -8.71 -8.83
CA ASN A 203 -12.90 -8.69 -10.12
C ASN A 203 -11.40 -8.40 -10.00
N PHE A 204 -10.75 -8.89 -8.94
CA PHE A 204 -9.30 -8.83 -8.83
C PHE A 204 -8.66 -9.92 -9.69
N ALA A 205 -7.53 -9.59 -10.30
CA ALA A 205 -6.61 -10.61 -10.78
C ALA A 205 -5.97 -11.30 -9.57
N ILE A 206 -5.90 -12.63 -9.57
CA ILE A 206 -5.37 -13.41 -8.44
C ILE A 206 -4.02 -14.00 -8.84
N LEU A 207 -3.02 -13.82 -7.98
CA LEU A 207 -1.72 -14.48 -8.06
C LEU A 207 -1.54 -15.31 -6.79
N LEU A 208 -1.22 -16.60 -6.97
CA LEU A 208 -0.99 -17.58 -5.91
C LEU A 208 0.45 -18.10 -5.97
#